data_AF-A0A8T0XEF9-F1
#
_entry.id   AF-A0A8T0XEF9-F1
#
_cell.length_a   1.000
_cell.length_b   1.000
_cell.length_c   1.000
_cell.angle_alpha   90.00
_cell.angle_beta   90.00
_cell.angle_gamma   90.00
#
_symmetry.space_group_name_H-M   'P 1'
#
loop_
_entity.id
_entity.type
_entity.pdbx_description
1 polymer ?
#
loop_
_entity_poly.entity_id
_entity_poly.type
_entity_poly.pdbx_seq_one_letter_code
_entity_poly.pdbx_strand_id
1 'polypeptide(L)'
;MEHATPPAAAVGVTATVDLSPAATDLGGAHLLPCGIRQNGGAPVSDYFKPRSTGVEVEGVRVEEAFFRGRKLPGATLALPDGYRGVTFQDESNELSSTMFGYSDATVMYWRRRVEERIHRIQKVK
;
A
#
# COMPACT_ATOMS: atom_id res chain seq x y z
N MET A 1 35.97 45.18 7.14
CA MET A 1 35.43 44.47 5.97
C MET A 1 35.96 43.05 6.03
N GLU A 2 35.26 42.16 6.70
CA GLU A 2 35.50 40.72 6.62
C GLU A 2 34.31 40.11 5.90
N HIS A 3 34.60 39.44 4.79
CA HIS A 3 33.60 38.85 3.91
C HIS A 3 33.58 37.35 4.20
N ALA A 4 32.55 36.87 4.90
CA ALA A 4 32.40 35.46 5.22
C ALA A 4 31.99 34.68 3.95
N THR A 5 32.81 33.73 3.54
CA THR A 5 32.53 32.78 2.47
C THR A 5 31.36 31.86 2.88
N PRO A 6 30.28 31.73 2.08
CA PRO A 6 29.19 30.82 2.39
C PRO A 6 29.64 29.35 2.24
N PRO A 7 29.14 28.43 3.10
CA PRO A 7 29.47 27.01 3.02
C PRO A 7 28.91 26.40 1.72
N ALA A 8 29.74 25.57 1.08
CA ALA A 8 29.42 24.86 -0.16
C ALA A 8 28.10 24.09 -0.04
N ALA A 9 27.22 24.29 -1.02
CA ALA A 9 25.96 23.58 -1.14
C ALA A 9 26.20 22.06 -1.18
N ALA A 10 25.52 21.32 -0.31
CA ALA A 10 25.50 19.87 -0.36
C ALA A 10 24.94 19.43 -1.72
N VAL A 11 25.77 18.78 -2.53
CA VAL A 11 25.37 18.20 -3.80
C VAL A 11 24.45 17.02 -3.48
N GLY A 12 23.14 17.26 -3.54
CA GLY A 12 22.15 16.20 -3.46
C GLY A 12 22.35 15.25 -4.63
N VAL A 13 22.56 13.97 -4.35
CA VAL A 13 22.58 12.94 -5.38
C VAL A 13 21.14 12.79 -5.90
N THR A 14 20.87 13.32 -7.08
CA THR A 14 19.64 13.05 -7.82
C THR A 14 19.80 11.76 -8.59
N ALA A 15 19.15 10.68 -8.14
CA ALA A 15 19.05 9.43 -8.88
C ALA A 15 17.78 9.45 -9.74
N THR A 16 17.89 9.09 -11.01
CA THR A 16 16.77 8.92 -11.95
C THR A 16 16.36 7.45 -11.99
N VAL A 17 15.08 7.15 -11.80
CA VAL A 17 14.51 5.80 -11.96
C VAL A 17 13.64 5.80 -13.20
N ASP A 18 13.96 4.92 -14.15
CA ASP A 18 13.15 4.73 -15.36
C ASP A 18 11.99 3.76 -15.05
N LEU A 19 10.81 4.05 -15.59
CA LEU A 19 9.59 3.28 -15.33
C LEU A 19 9.12 2.62 -16.62
N SER A 20 9.26 1.30 -16.72
CA SER A 20 8.73 0.52 -17.84
C SER A 20 7.24 0.20 -17.60
N PRO A 21 6.37 0.37 -18.61
CA PRO A 21 4.96 -0.04 -18.50
C PRO A 21 4.83 -1.56 -18.70
N ALA A 22 4.71 -2.31 -17.60
CA ALA A 22 4.27 -3.70 -17.62
C ALA A 22 2.79 -3.77 -17.20
N ALA A 23 1.91 -4.18 -18.11
CA ALA A 23 0.48 -4.24 -17.86
C ALA A 23 0.05 -5.66 -17.49
N THR A 24 0.06 -5.96 -16.19
CA THR A 24 -0.58 -7.16 -15.63
C THR A 24 -1.82 -6.74 -14.87
N ASP A 25 -2.98 -7.30 -15.21
CA ASP A 25 -4.18 -7.14 -14.40
C ASP A 25 -4.02 -7.91 -13.09
N LEU A 26 -4.04 -7.19 -11.97
CA LEU A 26 -3.79 -7.74 -10.65
C LEU A 26 -5.07 -8.24 -9.96
N GLY A 27 -6.25 -8.05 -10.56
CA GLY A 27 -7.52 -8.55 -10.00
C GLY A 27 -7.95 -7.88 -8.68
N GLY A 28 -7.25 -6.84 -8.23
CA GLY A 28 -7.53 -6.08 -7.00
C GLY A 28 -6.44 -6.18 -5.93
N ALA A 29 -6.58 -5.40 -4.85
CA ALA A 29 -5.67 -5.42 -3.71
C ALA A 29 -6.44 -5.50 -2.39
N HIS A 30 -5.94 -6.31 -1.46
CA HIS A 30 -6.53 -6.49 -0.13
C HIS A 30 -5.59 -5.96 0.95
N LEU A 31 -6.07 -5.01 1.75
CA LEU A 31 -5.36 -4.54 2.94
C LEU A 31 -5.83 -5.31 4.17
N LEU A 32 -4.95 -6.11 4.76
CA LEU A 32 -5.28 -6.90 5.96
C LEU A 32 -4.95 -6.14 7.25
N PRO A 33 -5.70 -6.37 8.35
CA PRO A 33 -5.41 -5.80 9.66
C PRO A 33 -4.26 -6.54 10.38
N CYS A 34 -3.35 -7.16 9.64
CA CYS A 34 -2.19 -7.86 10.16
C CYS A 34 -1.03 -7.83 9.16
N GLY A 35 0.20 -8.01 9.66
CA GLY A 35 1.38 -8.17 8.81
C GLY A 35 1.63 -9.64 8.48
N ILE A 36 1.92 -9.92 7.21
CA ILE A 36 2.42 -11.23 6.75
C ILE A 36 3.93 -11.09 6.56
N ARG A 37 4.71 -11.97 7.19
CA ARG A 37 6.19 -11.90 7.16
C ARG A 37 6.80 -12.37 5.84
N GLN A 38 6.05 -13.16 5.08
CA GLN A 38 6.50 -13.73 3.81
C GLN A 38 6.02 -12.88 2.65
N ASN A 39 6.92 -12.55 1.74
CA ASN A 39 6.61 -11.94 0.45
C ASN A 39 6.83 -13.02 -0.64
N GLY A 40 5.85 -13.19 -1.52
CA GLY A 40 5.91 -14.19 -2.59
C GLY A 40 4.53 -14.50 -3.16
N GLY A 41 4.48 -15.43 -4.12
CA GLY A 41 3.23 -15.89 -4.70
C GLY A 41 2.33 -16.55 -3.65
N ALA A 42 1.04 -16.23 -3.70
CA ALA A 42 0.03 -16.82 -2.82
C ALA A 42 -1.25 -17.11 -3.62
N PRO A 43 -1.91 -18.26 -3.38
CA PRO A 43 -3.18 -18.62 -4.04
C PRO A 43 -4.35 -17.84 -3.43
N VAL A 44 -4.34 -16.50 -3.55
CA VAL A 44 -5.34 -15.61 -2.95
C VAL A 44 -6.73 -15.94 -3.47
N SER A 45 -6.89 -16.11 -4.78
CA SER A 45 -8.18 -16.40 -5.41
C SER A 45 -8.81 -17.72 -4.97
N ASP A 46 -8.01 -18.70 -4.52
CA ASP A 46 -8.54 -20.00 -4.10
C ASP A 46 -9.07 -19.95 -2.67
N TYR A 47 -8.40 -19.23 -1.78
CA TYR A 47 -8.67 -19.26 -0.33
C TYR A 47 -9.32 -17.99 0.24
N PHE A 48 -9.08 -16.83 -0.36
CA PHE A 48 -9.56 -15.55 0.12
C PHE A 48 -10.64 -15.00 -0.82
N LYS A 49 -11.89 -15.36 -0.54
CA LYS A 49 -13.08 -14.95 -1.31
C LYS A 49 -14.00 -14.12 -0.41
N PRO A 50 -13.90 -12.78 -0.43
CA PRO A 50 -14.83 -11.91 0.25
C PRO A 50 -16.27 -12.22 -0.19
N ARG A 51 -17.19 -12.25 0.78
CA ARG A 51 -18.62 -12.50 0.54
C ARG A 51 -19.40 -11.28 1.01
N SER A 52 -20.39 -10.87 0.22
CA SER A 52 -21.32 -9.83 0.68
C SER A 52 -22.13 -10.33 1.87
N THR A 53 -22.18 -9.52 2.93
CA THR A 53 -23.00 -9.79 4.11
C THR A 53 -24.43 -9.30 3.96
N GLY A 54 -24.74 -8.56 2.88
CA GLY A 54 -26.02 -7.87 2.69
C GLY A 54 -26.21 -6.64 3.59
N VAL A 55 -25.24 -6.33 4.44
CA VAL A 55 -25.24 -5.14 5.29
C VAL A 55 -24.58 -3.98 4.55
N GLU A 56 -25.20 -2.82 4.59
CA GLU A 56 -24.66 -1.58 4.04
C GLU A 56 -24.51 -0.55 5.17
N VAL A 57 -23.32 0.03 5.28
CA VAL A 57 -23.00 1.04 6.29
C VAL A 57 -22.53 2.28 5.53
N GLU A 58 -23.27 3.38 5.68
CA GLU A 58 -22.92 4.66 5.06
C GLU A 58 -22.74 4.64 3.53
N GLY A 59 -23.51 3.80 2.82
CA GLY A 59 -23.39 3.66 1.36
C GLY A 59 -22.31 2.66 0.92
N VAL A 60 -21.62 2.02 1.87
CA VAL A 60 -20.56 1.06 1.61
C VAL A 60 -21.02 -0.34 1.98
N ARG A 61 -20.95 -1.27 1.02
CA ARG A 61 -21.32 -2.67 1.22
C ARG A 61 -20.28 -3.37 2.09
N VAL A 62 -20.76 -3.97 3.17
CA VAL A 62 -19.91 -4.74 4.08
C VAL A 62 -19.74 -6.15 3.55
N GLU A 63 -18.49 -6.55 3.45
CA GLU A 63 -18.08 -7.88 3.02
C GLU A 63 -17.40 -8.60 4.18
N GLU A 64 -17.43 -9.92 4.15
CA GLU A 64 -16.73 -10.76 5.10
C GLU A 64 -15.79 -11.73 4.39
N ALA A 65 -14.61 -11.90 4.97
CA ALA A 65 -13.65 -12.93 4.57
C ALA A 65 -13.07 -13.59 5.81
N PHE A 66 -12.39 -14.71 5.64
CA PHE A 66 -11.70 -15.41 6.72
C PHE A 66 -10.23 -15.54 6.39
N PHE A 67 -9.37 -15.20 7.35
CA PHE A 67 -7.94 -15.39 7.23
C PHE A 67 -7.41 -16.09 8.49
N ARG A 68 -6.78 -17.25 8.31
CA ARG A 68 -6.25 -18.08 9.42
C ARG A 68 -7.31 -18.37 10.50
N GLY A 69 -8.55 -18.62 10.09
CA GLY A 69 -9.68 -18.89 11.00
C GLY A 69 -10.27 -17.66 11.69
N ARG A 70 -9.78 -16.45 11.41
CA ARG A 70 -10.32 -15.20 11.97
C ARG A 70 -11.24 -14.54 10.96
N LYS A 71 -12.44 -14.16 11.41
CA LYS A 71 -13.38 -13.36 10.61
C LYS A 71 -12.82 -11.95 10.42
N LEU A 72 -12.75 -11.51 9.17
CA LEU A 72 -12.35 -10.18 8.77
C LEU A 72 -13.56 -9.48 8.14
N PRO A 73 -14.22 -8.55 8.85
CA PRO A 73 -15.14 -7.62 8.21
C PRO A 73 -14.34 -6.63 7.36
N GLY A 74 -14.82 -6.33 6.18
CA GLY A 74 -14.18 -5.42 5.25
C GLY A 74 -15.20 -4.76 4.32
N ALA A 75 -14.68 -3.99 3.37
CA ALA A 75 -15.45 -3.39 2.31
C ALA A 75 -14.54 -3.13 1.10
N THR A 76 -15.11 -3.20 -0.09
CA THR A 76 -14.44 -2.78 -1.31
C THR A 76 -14.51 -1.26 -1.45
N LEU A 77 -13.35 -0.61 -1.51
CA LEU A 77 -13.21 0.83 -1.68
C LEU A 77 -12.86 1.17 -3.13
N ALA A 78 -13.69 1.97 -3.79
CA ALA A 78 -13.36 2.51 -5.10
C ALA A 78 -12.23 3.54 -5.00
N LEU A 79 -11.37 3.57 -6.01
CA LEU A 79 -10.42 4.66 -6.16
C LEU A 79 -11.19 5.95 -6.48
N PRO A 80 -10.81 7.11 -5.91
CA PRO A 80 -11.41 8.38 -6.29
C PRO A 80 -11.21 8.68 -7.77
N ASP A 81 -12.14 9.45 -8.34
CA ASP A 81 -12.07 9.83 -9.76
C ASP A 81 -10.76 10.54 -10.11
N GLY A 82 -10.19 10.18 -11.26
CA GLY A 82 -8.91 10.71 -11.73
C GLY A 82 -7.66 10.06 -11.08
N TYR A 83 -7.82 9.11 -10.16
CA TYR A 83 -6.71 8.34 -9.60
C TYR A 83 -6.62 6.93 -10.19
N ARG A 84 -5.38 6.42 -10.32
CA ARG A 84 -5.11 5.05 -10.74
C ARG A 84 -4.15 4.37 -9.76
N GLY A 85 -4.45 3.13 -9.40
CA GLY A 85 -3.54 2.27 -8.65
C GLY A 85 -2.44 1.73 -9.56
N VAL A 86 -1.20 1.85 -9.13
CA VAL A 86 -0.02 1.30 -9.82
C VAL A 86 0.84 0.54 -8.82
N THR A 87 1.39 -0.58 -9.25
CA THR A 87 2.38 -1.36 -8.48
C THR A 87 3.70 -1.34 -9.23
N PHE A 88 4.78 -1.08 -8.51
CA PHE A 88 6.13 -1.10 -9.07
C PHE A 88 6.81 -2.38 -8.64
N GLN A 89 7.55 -2.98 -9.57
CA GLN A 89 8.46 -4.09 -9.29
C GLN A 89 9.85 -3.64 -9.72
N ASP A 90 10.85 -3.96 -8.91
CA ASP A 90 12.24 -3.66 -9.22
C ASP A 90 12.80 -4.77 -10.13
N GLU A 91 13.32 -4.40 -11.30
CA GLU A 91 13.86 -5.35 -12.27
C GLU A 91 15.26 -5.85 -11.90
N SER A 92 15.90 -5.35 -10.84
CA SER A 92 17.23 -5.78 -10.39
C SER A 92 17.29 -7.18 -9.76
N ASN A 93 16.19 -7.93 -9.77
CA ASN A 93 16.06 -9.18 -9.01
C ASN A 93 16.14 -10.45 -9.87
N GLU A 94 17.27 -10.69 -10.53
CA GLU A 94 17.67 -12.08 -10.80
C GLU A 94 18.55 -12.68 -9.69
N LEU A 95 19.10 -11.88 -8.75
CA LEU A 95 20.06 -12.40 -7.75
C LEU A 95 20.03 -11.73 -6.35
N SER A 96 18.89 -11.25 -5.82
CA SER A 96 18.86 -10.81 -4.41
C SER A 96 17.58 -11.19 -3.65
N SER A 97 17.42 -12.49 -3.40
CA SER A 97 16.43 -13.05 -2.45
C SER A 97 16.68 -12.62 -0.98
N THR A 98 17.56 -11.68 -0.69
CA THR A 98 17.80 -11.24 0.69
C THR A 98 18.29 -9.81 0.69
N MET A 99 17.40 -8.88 1.03
CA MET A 99 17.65 -7.52 1.55
C MET A 99 16.85 -6.44 0.83
N PHE A 100 15.55 -6.38 1.06
CA PHE A 100 14.84 -5.09 1.08
C PHE A 100 14.18 -4.92 2.45
N GLY A 101 15.00 -4.46 3.39
CA GLY A 101 14.53 -3.94 4.67
C GLY A 101 13.78 -2.64 4.42
N TYR A 102 12.47 -2.73 4.19
CA TYR A 102 11.59 -1.60 4.40
C TYR A 102 11.64 -1.24 5.88
N SER A 103 12.20 -0.07 6.21
CA SER A 103 12.25 0.39 7.59
C SER A 103 10.82 0.48 8.15
N ASP A 104 10.65 0.02 9.38
CA ASP A 104 9.38 0.02 10.13
C ASP A 104 8.71 1.41 10.10
N ALA A 105 9.51 2.49 10.04
CA ALA A 105 9.05 3.87 9.93
C ALA A 105 8.22 4.15 8.66
N THR A 106 8.58 3.60 7.50
CA THR A 106 7.87 3.84 6.24
C THR A 106 6.50 3.16 6.22
N VAL A 107 6.43 1.92 6.72
CA VAL A 107 5.17 1.18 6.86
C VAL A 107 4.26 1.86 7.89
N MET A 108 4.83 2.33 9.01
CA MET A 108 4.10 3.08 10.03
C MET A 108 3.61 4.44 9.53
N TYR A 109 4.35 5.14 8.65
CA TYR A 109 3.91 6.38 8.03
C TYR A 109 2.69 6.18 7.12
N TRP A 110 2.70 5.15 6.28
CA TRP A 110 1.55 4.81 5.44
C TRP A 110 0.36 4.34 6.26
N ARG A 111 0.57 3.50 7.27
CA ARG A 111 -0.49 3.06 8.19
C ARG A 111 -1.14 4.26 8.89
N ARG A 112 -0.34 5.15 9.48
CA ARG A 112 -0.84 6.36 10.16
C ARG A 112 -1.60 7.29 9.22
N ARG A 113 -1.13 7.47 7.98
CA ARG A 113 -1.79 8.33 6.98
C ARG A 113 -3.09 7.71 6.44
N VAL A 114 -3.17 6.39 6.29
CA VAL A 114 -4.40 5.68 5.91
C VAL A 114 -5.41 5.74 7.06
N GLU A 115 -4.99 5.48 8.29
CA GLU A 115 -5.84 5.57 9.48
C GLU A 115 -6.36 7.01 9.72
N GLU A 116 -5.51 8.03 9.59
CA GLU A 116 -5.90 9.44 9.68
C GLU A 116 -6.91 9.84 8.57
N ARG A 117 -6.78 9.27 7.37
CA ARG A 117 -7.72 9.51 6.27
C ARG A 117 -9.05 8.79 6.50
N ILE A 118 -9.04 7.56 6.99
CA ILE A 118 -10.26 6.82 7.35
C ILE A 118 -11.01 7.56 8.47
N HIS A 119 -10.31 8.00 9.53
CA HIS A 119 -10.92 8.78 10.62
C HIS A 119 -11.41 10.15 10.16
N ARG A 120 -10.73 10.80 9.20
CA ARG A 120 -11.18 12.09 8.64
C ARG A 120 -12.44 11.93 7.80
N ILE A 121 -12.55 10.85 7.03
CA ILE A 121 -13.79 10.53 6.29
C ILE A 121 -14.96 10.32 7.26
N GLN A 122 -14.70 9.74 8.44
CA GLN A 122 -15.73 9.52 9.48
C GLN A 122 -16.11 10.77 10.30
N LYS A 123 -15.37 11.88 10.22
CA LYS A 123 -15.57 13.08 11.07
C LYS A 123 -16.15 14.30 10.34
N VAL A 124 -16.48 14.16 9.06
CA VAL A 124 -17.10 15.20 8.21
C VAL A 124 -18.64 15.06 8.18
N LYS A 125 -19.20 14.16 9.00
CA LYS A 125 -20.64 14.08 9.32
C LYS A 125 -20.86 14.53 10.75
#